data_AF-A0A117US54-F1
#
_entry.id   AF-A0A117US54-F1
#
_cell.length_a   1.000
_cell.length_b   1.000
_cell.length_c   1.000
_cell.angle_alpha   90.00
_cell.angle_beta   90.00
_cell.angle_gamma   90.00
#
_symmetry.space_group_name_H-M   'P 1'
#
loop_
_entity.id
_entity.type
_entity.pdbx_description
1 polymer ?
#
loop_
_entity_poly.entity_id
_entity_poly.type
_entity_poly.pdbx_seq_one_letter_code
_entity_poly.pdbx_strand_id
1 'polypeptide(L)'
;MTTLTAGDWRTAPLARSTSDWPFDWVAEITTIDPAAQCHRYVATIRQSGARPFNEALANVRAMTRAPLMLRLISRIVQVIDMSDPDHSTFADSAADCLDALLGEEEALRSLLADIENLAAIAPAPRAPS
;
A
#
# COMPACT_ATOMS: atom_id res chain seq x y z
N MET A 1 17.20 6.11 6.04
CA MET A 1 16.87 6.82 4.79
C MET A 1 16.23 5.78 3.88
N THR A 2 14.91 5.80 3.69
CA THR A 2 14.20 4.75 2.95
C THR A 2 14.44 4.96 1.45
N THR A 3 15.14 4.04 0.81
CA THR A 3 15.40 4.09 -0.64
C THR A 3 14.08 3.88 -1.36
N LEU A 4 13.61 4.90 -2.08
CA LEU A 4 12.37 4.83 -2.85
C LEU A 4 12.64 4.06 -4.16
N THR A 5 11.82 3.05 -4.42
CA THR A 5 11.91 2.20 -5.61
C THR A 5 10.95 2.71 -6.68
N ALA A 6 11.23 2.40 -7.94
CA ALA A 6 10.31 2.61 -9.06
C ALA A 6 8.90 2.10 -8.73
N GLY A 7 7.88 2.93 -8.95
CA GLY A 7 6.49 2.52 -8.75
C GLY A 7 5.98 2.63 -7.30
N ASP A 8 6.83 3.01 -6.34
CA ASP A 8 6.38 3.32 -4.98
C ASP A 8 5.43 4.53 -5.01
N TRP A 9 4.35 4.45 -4.23
CA TRP A 9 3.40 5.54 -4.08
C TRP A 9 3.78 6.43 -2.90
N ARG A 10 3.55 7.73 -3.06
CA ARG A 10 3.74 8.75 -2.04
C ARG A 10 2.49 9.59 -1.94
N THR A 11 2.12 9.93 -0.71
CA THR A 11 1.03 10.87 -0.47
C THR A 11 1.57 12.27 -0.23
N ALA A 12 0.91 13.27 -0.81
CA ALA A 12 1.00 14.64 -0.36
C ALA A 12 0.43 14.78 1.07
N PRO A 13 0.73 15.87 1.78
CA PRO A 13 0.10 16.17 3.06
C PRO A 13 -1.42 16.20 2.92
N LEU A 14 -2.12 15.63 3.92
CA LEU A 14 -3.57 15.67 3.97
C LEU A 14 -4.05 17.10 4.21
N ALA A 15 -4.96 17.58 3.37
CA ALA A 15 -5.51 18.93 3.44
C ALA A 15 -7.05 18.91 3.42
N ARG A 16 -7.66 20.04 3.79
CA ARG A 16 -9.10 20.24 3.62
C ARG A 16 -9.40 20.68 2.19
N SER A 17 -10.50 20.21 1.60
CA SER A 17 -10.95 20.62 0.27
C SER A 17 -11.37 22.09 0.19
N THR A 18 -11.85 22.62 1.31
CA THR A 18 -12.38 23.98 1.48
C THR A 18 -12.01 24.52 2.86
N SER A 19 -12.08 25.84 3.05
CA SER A 19 -11.87 26.52 4.33
C SER A 19 -13.00 26.25 5.33
N ASP A 20 -14.22 26.19 4.80
CA ASP A 20 -15.46 26.17 5.59
C ASP A 20 -16.10 24.79 5.60
N TRP A 21 -16.85 24.52 6.67
CA TRP A 21 -17.65 23.30 6.77
C TRP A 21 -18.92 23.43 5.91
N PRO A 22 -19.34 22.38 5.19
CA PRO A 22 -18.72 21.06 5.09
C PRO A 22 -17.50 21.03 4.14
N PHE A 23 -16.44 20.34 4.56
CA PHE A 23 -15.25 20.05 3.76
C PHE A 23 -14.98 18.53 3.69
N ASP A 24 -14.09 18.12 2.80
CA ASP A 24 -13.50 16.79 2.75
C ASP A 24 -12.01 16.82 3.05
N TRP A 25 -11.47 15.71 3.55
CA TRP A 25 -10.03 15.48 3.58
C TRP A 25 -9.56 15.01 2.20
N VAL A 26 -8.52 15.65 1.67
CA VAL A 26 -7.98 15.40 0.34
C VAL A 26 -6.47 15.23 0.40
N ALA A 27 -5.95 14.23 -0.31
CA ALA A 27 -4.53 14.07 -0.54
C ALA A 27 -4.28 13.54 -1.96
N GLU A 28 -3.24 14.04 -2.60
CA GLU A 28 -2.76 13.51 -3.87
C GLU A 28 -1.80 12.35 -3.65
N ILE A 29 -1.93 11.32 -4.48
CA ILE A 29 -1.00 10.21 -4.56
C ILE A 29 -0.17 10.38 -5.82
N THR A 30 1.14 10.33 -5.66
CA THR A 30 2.12 10.39 -6.74
C THR A 30 3.00 9.15 -6.71
N THR A 31 3.66 8.85 -7.81
CA THR A 31 4.72 7.84 -7.89
C THR A 31 5.98 8.45 -8.48
N ILE A 32 7.13 7.82 -8.24
CA ILE A 32 8.41 8.25 -8.83
C ILE A 32 8.65 7.41 -10.08
N ASP A 33 8.81 8.09 -11.20
CA ASP A 33 9.37 7.50 -12.42
C ASP A 33 10.91 7.61 -12.34
N PRO A 34 11.64 6.49 -12.22
CA PRO A 34 13.10 6.53 -12.14
C PRO A 34 13.76 6.94 -13.45
N ALA A 35 13.10 6.68 -14.59
CA ALA A 35 13.64 6.99 -15.90
C ALA A 35 13.53 8.50 -16.19
N ALA A 36 12.43 9.11 -15.76
CA ALA A 36 12.18 10.55 -15.95
C ALA A 36 12.62 11.42 -14.76
N GLN A 37 13.02 10.82 -13.64
CA GLN A 37 13.36 11.49 -12.37
C GLN A 37 12.29 12.49 -11.90
N CYS A 38 11.02 12.24 -12.23
CA CYS A 38 9.92 13.13 -11.93
C CYS A 38 8.80 12.40 -11.18
N HIS A 39 8.00 13.20 -10.47
CA HIS A 39 6.80 12.70 -9.82
C HIS A 39 5.66 12.63 -10.84
N ARG A 40 5.03 11.47 -10.94
CA ARG A 40 3.84 11.26 -11.77
C ARG A 40 2.60 11.17 -10.89
N TYR A 41 1.56 11.90 -11.27
CA TYR A 41 0.25 11.81 -10.63
C TYR A 41 -0.35 10.41 -10.80
N VAL A 42 -0.91 9.87 -9.72
CA VAL A 42 -1.63 8.59 -9.71
C VAL A 42 -3.12 8.83 -9.48
N ALA A 43 -3.48 9.48 -8.38
CA ALA A 43 -4.87 9.66 -7.98
C ALA A 43 -5.02 10.78 -6.93
N THR A 44 -6.25 11.22 -6.72
CA THR A 44 -6.65 12.06 -5.60
C THR A 44 -7.57 11.27 -4.69
N ILE A 45 -7.19 11.13 -3.42
CA ILE A 45 -8.02 10.48 -2.40
C ILE A 45 -8.86 11.54 -1.72
N ARG A 46 -10.17 11.30 -1.64
CA ARG A 46 -11.15 12.18 -0.99
C ARG A 46 -11.92 11.40 0.06
N GLN A 47 -12.00 11.95 1.26
CA GLN A 47 -12.68 11.33 2.40
C GLN A 47 -13.56 12.36 3.09
N SER A 48 -14.73 11.94 3.55
CA SER A 48 -15.65 12.83 4.26
C SER A 48 -14.95 13.57 5.40
N GLY A 49 -15.13 14.89 5.49
CA GLY A 49 -14.59 15.70 6.58
C GLY A 49 -15.22 15.42 7.95
N ALA A 50 -16.31 14.64 8.02
CA ALA A 50 -16.82 14.12 9.28
C ALA A 50 -15.88 13.08 9.92
N ARG A 51 -14.91 12.55 9.16
CA ARG A 51 -13.88 11.63 9.65
C ARG A 51 -12.82 12.39 10.46
N PRO A 52 -12.38 11.88 11.62
CA PRO A 52 -11.23 12.41 12.35
C PRO A 52 -9.96 12.47 11.49
N PHE A 53 -9.16 13.52 11.65
CA PHE A 53 -7.93 13.73 10.87
C PHE A 53 -6.97 12.53 10.92
N ASN A 54 -6.74 11.95 12.10
CA ASN A 54 -5.81 10.81 12.24
C ASN A 54 -6.29 9.56 11.49
N GLU A 55 -7.61 9.31 11.48
CA GLU A 55 -8.20 8.18 10.75
C GLU A 55 -8.13 8.43 9.23
N ALA A 56 -8.37 9.66 8.79
CA ALA A 56 -8.22 10.03 7.39
C ALA A 56 -6.76 9.89 6.92
N LEU A 57 -5.81 10.35 7.74
CA LEU A 57 -4.38 10.23 7.48
C LEU A 57 -3.92 8.77 7.46
N ALA A 58 -4.40 7.94 8.39
CA ALA A 58 -4.08 6.52 8.44
C ALA A 58 -4.53 5.80 7.16
N ASN A 59 -5.77 6.05 6.73
CA ASN A 59 -6.32 5.47 5.50
C ASN A 59 -5.51 5.89 4.26
N VAL A 60 -5.15 7.16 4.15
CA VAL A 60 -4.34 7.67 3.03
C VAL A 60 -2.94 7.02 3.03
N ARG A 61 -2.33 6.85 4.20
CA ARG A 61 -1.05 6.13 4.34
C ARG A 61 -1.19 4.65 3.97
N ALA A 62 -2.27 3.98 4.35
CA ALA A 62 -2.53 2.61 3.94
C ALA A 62 -2.59 2.48 2.41
N MET A 63 -3.24 3.43 1.72
CA MET A 63 -3.31 3.45 0.26
C MET A 63 -1.93 3.50 -0.42
N THR A 64 -0.94 4.18 0.18
CA THR A 64 0.42 4.23 -0.39
C THR A 64 1.15 2.88 -0.36
N ARG A 65 0.61 1.87 0.36
CA ARG A 65 1.16 0.51 0.39
C ARG A 65 0.62 -0.40 -0.72
N ALA A 66 -0.39 0.05 -1.47
CA ALA A 66 -1.04 -0.77 -2.51
C ALA A 66 -0.05 -1.35 -3.55
N PRO A 67 0.96 -0.62 -4.07
CA PRO A 67 1.92 -1.20 -5.02
C PRO A 67 2.73 -2.36 -4.43
N LEU A 68 3.19 -2.20 -3.18
CA LEU A 68 3.95 -3.23 -2.48
C LEU A 68 3.06 -4.47 -2.24
N MET A 69 1.82 -4.27 -1.82
CA MET A 69 0.85 -5.35 -1.64
C MET A 69 0.63 -6.13 -2.94
N LEU A 70 0.38 -5.43 -4.05
CA LEU A 70 0.16 -6.07 -5.35
C LEU A 70 1.42 -6.81 -5.84
N ARG A 71 2.61 -6.26 -5.60
CA ARG A 71 3.88 -6.92 -5.92
C ARG A 71 4.05 -8.22 -5.15
N LEU A 72 3.80 -8.20 -3.84
CA LEU A 72 3.89 -9.40 -2.99
C LEU A 72 2.85 -10.46 -3.38
N ILE A 73 1.60 -10.06 -3.66
CA ILE A 73 0.57 -10.98 -4.14
C ILE A 73 1.00 -11.60 -5.48
N SER A 74 1.52 -10.81 -6.41
CA SER A 74 2.02 -11.32 -7.69
C SER A 74 3.17 -12.31 -7.51
N ARG A 75 4.05 -12.12 -6.52
CA ARG A 75 5.13 -13.06 -6.20
C ARG A 75 4.61 -14.37 -5.62
N ILE A 76 3.64 -14.30 -4.71
CA ILE A 76 3.00 -15.50 -4.15
C ILE A 76 2.33 -16.31 -5.26
N VAL A 77 1.62 -15.66 -6.18
CA VAL A 77 1.01 -16.32 -7.35
C VAL A 77 2.08 -17.02 -8.19
N GLN A 78 3.22 -16.37 -8.46
CA GLN A 78 4.33 -16.99 -9.21
C GLN A 78 4.86 -18.26 -8.52
N VAL A 79 4.95 -18.27 -7.19
CA VAL A 79 5.38 -19.49 -6.48
C VAL A 79 4.32 -20.59 -6.56
N ILE A 80 3.04 -20.24 -6.50
CA ILE A 80 1.95 -21.20 -6.69
C ILE A 80 2.05 -21.81 -8.10
N ASP A 81 2.26 -20.97 -9.12
CA ASP A 81 2.46 -21.40 -10.51
C ASP A 81 3.71 -22.31 -10.65
N MET A 82 4.80 -22.02 -9.93
CA MET A 82 5.98 -22.90 -9.88
C MET A 82 5.71 -24.26 -9.22
N SER A 83 4.66 -24.37 -8.41
CA SER A 83 4.31 -25.59 -7.68
C SER A 83 3.29 -26.46 -8.45
N ASP A 84 2.77 -25.98 -9.57
CA ASP A 84 1.80 -26.68 -10.42
C ASP A 84 2.52 -27.47 -11.53
N PRO A 85 2.46 -28.82 -11.55
CA PRO A 85 3.09 -29.66 -12.56
C PRO A 85 2.64 -29.37 -14.00
N ASP A 86 1.43 -28.83 -14.16
CA ASP A 86 0.87 -28.52 -15.47
C ASP A 86 1.24 -27.10 -15.95
N HIS A 87 1.87 -26.29 -15.09
CA HIS A 87 2.24 -24.92 -15.43
C HIS A 87 3.62 -24.84 -16.08
N SER A 88 3.76 -23.92 -17.05
CA SER A 88 4.99 -23.73 -17.84
C SER A 88 6.24 -23.34 -17.04
N THR A 89 6.06 -22.91 -15.78
CA THR A 89 7.13 -22.49 -14.86
C THR A 89 7.34 -23.49 -13.73
N PHE A 90 6.80 -24.71 -13.85
CA PHE A 90 6.94 -25.74 -12.81
C PHE A 90 8.40 -25.93 -12.40
N ALA A 91 8.65 -25.86 -11.10
CA ALA A 91 9.92 -26.21 -10.49
C ALA A 91 9.80 -27.62 -9.90
N ASP A 92 10.64 -28.53 -10.35
CA ASP A 92 10.71 -29.92 -9.84
C ASP A 92 11.37 -30.01 -8.44
N SER A 93 11.50 -28.87 -7.75
CA SER A 93 12.17 -28.71 -6.46
C SER A 93 11.31 -27.85 -5.53
N ALA A 94 10.79 -28.48 -4.47
CA ALA A 94 10.10 -27.75 -3.40
C ALA A 94 11.03 -26.77 -2.66
N ALA A 95 12.35 -26.98 -2.71
CA ALA A 95 13.32 -26.05 -2.13
C ALA A 95 13.34 -24.72 -2.90
N ASP A 96 13.19 -24.76 -4.23
CA ASP A 96 13.22 -23.57 -5.08
C ASP A 96 11.96 -22.70 -4.84
N CYS A 97 10.81 -23.35 -4.66
CA CYS A 97 9.57 -22.67 -4.26
C CYS A 97 9.69 -22.03 -2.87
N LEU A 98 10.32 -22.73 -1.91
CA LEU A 98 10.53 -22.22 -0.56
C LEU A 98 11.48 -21.03 -0.55
N ASP A 99 12.60 -21.10 -1.27
CA ASP A 99 13.57 -20.01 -1.38
C ASP A 99 12.93 -18.76 -2.01
N ALA A 100 12.08 -18.94 -3.03
CA ALA A 100 11.34 -17.85 -3.64
C ALA A 100 10.37 -17.16 -2.66
N LEU A 101 9.72 -17.91 -1.75
CA LEU A 101 8.87 -17.33 -0.70
C LEU A 101 9.68 -16.62 0.37
N LEU A 102 10.78 -17.24 0.83
CA LEU A 102 11.65 -16.66 1.86
C LEU A 102 12.30 -15.36 1.41
N GLY A 103 12.56 -15.21 0.10
CA GLY A 103 13.05 -13.96 -0.48
C GLY A 103 12.15 -12.74 -0.24
N GLU A 104 10.85 -12.94 0.03
CA GLU A 104 9.87 -11.87 0.26
C GLU A 104 9.46 -11.73 1.74
N GLU A 105 9.99 -12.56 2.65
CA GLU A 105 9.56 -12.64 4.05
C GLU A 105 9.64 -11.28 4.78
N GLU A 106 10.79 -10.60 4.67
CA GLU A 106 11.01 -9.34 5.38
C GLU A 106 10.06 -8.24 4.88
N ALA A 107 9.83 -8.18 3.57
CA ALA A 107 8.90 -7.24 2.97
C ALA A 107 7.47 -7.49 3.45
N LEU A 108 7.06 -8.76 3.58
CA LEU A 108 5.76 -9.14 4.11
C LEU A 108 5.62 -8.79 5.59
N ARG A 109 6.63 -9.09 6.42
CA ARG A 109 6.63 -8.74 7.85
C ARG A 109 6.55 -7.23 8.06
N SER A 110 7.35 -6.46 7.34
CA SER A 110 7.31 -4.99 7.41
C SER A 110 5.96 -4.44 7.00
N LEU A 111 5.35 -4.96 5.93
CA LEU A 111 4.02 -4.55 5.48
C LEU A 111 2.94 -4.86 6.52
N LEU A 112 2.96 -6.05 7.12
CA LEU A 112 1.98 -6.44 8.13
C LEU A 112 2.10 -5.57 9.39
N ALA A 113 3.32 -5.33 9.87
CA ALA A 113 3.55 -4.43 11.00
C ALA A 113 3.03 -3.01 10.72
N ASP A 114 3.25 -2.49 9.51
CA ASP A 114 2.71 -1.20 9.10
C ASP A 114 1.17 -1.17 9.08
N ILE A 115 0.54 -2.22 8.54
CA ILE A 115 -0.93 -2.32 8.50
C ILE A 115 -1.51 -2.43 9.92
N GLU A 116 -0.92 -3.23 10.79
CA GLU A 116 -1.34 -3.36 12.20
C GLU A 116 -1.22 -2.02 12.94
N ASN A 117 -0.12 -1.30 12.74
CA ASN A 117 0.07 0.03 13.32
C ASN A 117 -0.97 1.04 12.81
N LEU A 118 -1.36 0.96 11.53
CA LEU A 118 -2.40 1.80 10.95
C LEU A 118 -3.80 1.42 11.47
N ALA A 119 -4.08 0.13 11.65
CA ALA A 119 -5.34 -0.37 12.20
C ALA A 119 -5.52 -0.05 13.68
N ALA A 120 -4.42 0.06 14.43
CA ALA A 120 -4.42 0.48 15.83
C ALA A 120 -4.86 1.95 16.02
N ILE A 121 -4.88 2.76 14.96
CA ILE A 121 -5.52 4.07 14.94
C ILE A 121 -7.04 3.82 14.86
N ALA A 122 -7.62 3.39 15.99
CA ALA A 122 -9.01 2.99 16.07
C ALA A 122 -9.95 4.09 15.53
N PRO A 123 -11.01 3.74 14.78
CA PRO A 123 -12.05 4.69 14.43
C PRO A 123 -12.65 5.24 15.73
N ALA A 124 -12.79 6.56 15.83
CA ALA A 124 -13.50 7.16 16.96
C ALA A 124 -14.90 6.53 17.06
N PRO A 125 -15.40 6.21 18.27
CA PRO A 125 -16.74 5.67 18.41
C PRO A 125 -17.73 6.61 17.73
N ARG A 126 -18.54 6.07 16.80
CA ARG A 126 -19.57 6.85 16.11
C ARG A 126 -20.49 7.42 17.18
N ALA A 127 -20.60 8.74 17.26
CA ALA A 127 -21.57 9.38 18.14
C ALA A 127 -22.97 8.86 17.78
N PRO A 128 -23.82 8.52 18.78
CA PRO A 128 -25.19 8.10 18.50
C PRO A 128 -25.93 9.24 17.77
N SER A 129 -26.62 8.86 16.69
CA SER A 129 -27.52 9.69 15.89
C SER A 129 -28.73 10.17 16.68
#